data_AF-A0A661NN78-F1
#
_entry.id   AF-A0A661NN78-F1
#
_cell.length_a   1.000
_cell.length_b   1.000
_cell.length_c   1.000
_cell.angle_alpha   90.00
_cell.angle_beta   90.00
_cell.angle_gamma   90.00
#
_symmetry.space_group_name_H-M   'P 1'
#
loop_
_entity.id
_entity.type
_entity.pdbx_description
1 polymer ?
#
loop_
_entity_poly.entity_id
_entity_poly.type
_entity_poly.pdbx_seq_one_letter_code
_entity_poly.pdbx_strand_id
1 'polypeptide(L)'
;GDICASCADGYAGSDCSGCAVGYQDSDDDGTCLPECHNSTCSGHGVCDDSSGTATCTCRPDFGGDDCSTACPNGRAGSSCDFRIIFGLDIPVAVTNWDDVGDVPYDIDDAANATGFDRVAYRLILDDEEVWVELDPFTVDATELGMPMDVVHDLPITNATVASFSSNQAAISVPSDGNVEMWSSCYSAGPNGVYDYDDDITSGTDCYGCVQVHIGMQPILSFNRWSDSSGTHELGIGPSPTGNPDYTFEENANDYTTRRLEVYIREP
;
A
#
# COMPACT_ATOMS: atom_id res chain seq x y z
N GLY A 1 -54.84 11.86 -12.89
CA GLY A 1 -53.54 12.40 -12.49
C GLY A 1 -52.53 11.45 -13.04
N ASP A 2 -51.73 11.93 -13.99
CA ASP A 2 -51.01 11.11 -14.96
C ASP A 2 -50.10 10.06 -14.32
N ILE A 3 -50.24 8.82 -14.80
CA ILE A 3 -49.29 7.73 -14.54
C ILE A 3 -48.14 8.00 -15.52
N CYS A 4 -46.94 8.31 -15.04
CA CYS A 4 -45.75 8.37 -15.89
C CYS A 4 -45.64 7.06 -16.68
N ALA A 5 -45.71 7.13 -18.00
CA ALA A 5 -45.75 5.95 -18.88
C ALA A 5 -44.43 5.17 -18.91
N SER A 6 -43.37 5.71 -18.30
CA SER A 6 -42.07 5.07 -18.09
C SER A 6 -41.37 5.72 -16.90
N CYS A 7 -40.56 4.95 -16.19
CA CYS A 7 -39.67 5.47 -15.16
C CYS A 7 -38.56 6.33 -15.77
N ALA A 8 -37.92 7.17 -14.94
CA ALA A 8 -36.71 7.89 -15.34
C ALA A 8 -35.55 6.90 -15.58
N ASP A 9 -34.53 7.33 -16.33
CA ASP A 9 -33.32 6.52 -16.56
C ASP A 9 -32.71 6.11 -15.21
N GLY A 10 -32.36 4.83 -15.09
CA GLY A 10 -31.85 4.23 -13.84
C GLY A 10 -32.92 3.69 -12.90
N TYR A 11 -34.21 3.99 -13.12
CA TYR A 11 -35.31 3.56 -12.26
C TYR A 11 -36.20 2.50 -12.91
N ALA A 12 -36.78 1.64 -12.09
CA ALA A 12 -37.67 0.54 -12.48
C ALA A 12 -38.76 0.28 -11.43
N GLY A 13 -39.72 -0.57 -11.79
CA GLY A 13 -40.84 -0.96 -10.92
C GLY A 13 -42.16 -0.26 -11.25
N SER A 14 -43.25 -0.71 -10.60
CA SER A 14 -44.60 -0.20 -10.85
C SER A 14 -44.83 1.23 -10.38
N ASP A 15 -44.01 1.69 -9.43
CA ASP A 15 -44.00 3.04 -8.85
C ASP A 15 -42.69 3.78 -9.10
N CYS A 16 -41.78 3.20 -9.90
CA CYS A 16 -40.46 3.74 -10.20
C CYS A 16 -39.58 4.01 -8.96
N SER A 17 -39.77 3.24 -7.89
CA SER A 17 -39.00 3.35 -6.65
C SER A 17 -37.78 2.43 -6.56
N GLY A 18 -37.65 1.44 -7.47
CA GLY A 18 -36.51 0.53 -7.49
C GLY A 18 -35.49 0.92 -8.56
N CYS A 19 -34.26 0.42 -8.41
CA CYS A 19 -33.23 0.62 -9.43
C CYS A 19 -33.37 -0.37 -10.59
N ALA A 20 -33.15 0.13 -11.80
CA ALA A 20 -33.05 -0.69 -12.99
C ALA A 20 -31.78 -1.55 -12.94
N VAL A 21 -31.73 -2.63 -13.74
CA VAL A 21 -30.52 -3.46 -13.86
C VAL A 21 -29.33 -2.59 -14.30
N GLY A 22 -28.19 -2.72 -13.62
CA GLY A 22 -27.01 -1.86 -13.83
C GLY A 22 -27.00 -0.60 -12.97
N TYR A 23 -27.96 -0.40 -12.08
CA TYR A 23 -28.08 0.74 -11.18
C TYR A 23 -28.33 0.28 -9.74
N GLN A 24 -27.83 1.05 -8.78
CA GLN A 24 -27.90 0.81 -7.34
C GLN A 24 -28.22 2.10 -6.58
N ASP A 25 -28.69 1.93 -5.35
CA ASP A 25 -28.99 2.96 -4.34
C ASP A 25 -28.46 2.43 -3.00
N SER A 26 -27.14 2.22 -2.92
CA SER A 26 -26.48 1.53 -1.80
C SER A 26 -26.39 2.36 -0.54
N ASP A 27 -26.58 3.67 -0.65
CA ASP A 27 -26.68 4.60 0.47
C ASP A 27 -28.13 4.90 0.91
N ASP A 28 -29.11 4.22 0.30
CA ASP A 28 -30.55 4.31 0.59
C ASP A 28 -31.08 5.76 0.53
N ASP A 29 -30.54 6.59 -0.37
CA ASP A 29 -30.93 8.00 -0.51
C ASP A 29 -32.09 8.21 -1.51
N GLY A 30 -32.46 7.15 -2.25
CA GLY A 30 -33.50 7.14 -3.27
C GLY A 30 -33.00 7.48 -4.68
N THR A 31 -31.68 7.59 -4.87
CA THR A 31 -31.03 7.91 -6.13
C THR A 31 -30.40 6.67 -6.75
N CYS A 32 -30.98 6.20 -7.86
CA CYS A 32 -30.41 5.08 -8.60
C CYS A 32 -29.26 5.55 -9.51
N LEU A 33 -28.03 5.24 -9.13
CA LEU A 33 -26.80 5.54 -9.88
C LEU A 33 -26.18 4.25 -10.44
N PRO A 34 -25.32 4.32 -11.48
CA PRO A 34 -24.68 3.14 -12.03
C PRO A 34 -23.95 2.31 -10.96
N GLU A 35 -24.14 0.99 -11.01
CA GLU A 35 -23.45 0.06 -10.10
C GLU A 35 -22.01 -0.22 -10.54
N CYS A 36 -21.22 -0.76 -9.62
CA CYS A 36 -19.88 -1.25 -9.91
C CYS A 36 -19.92 -2.46 -10.85
N HIS A 37 -19.12 -2.38 -11.92
CA HIS A 37 -18.89 -3.45 -12.87
C HIS A 37 -17.39 -3.67 -13.07
N ASN A 38 -17.00 -4.86 -13.57
CA ASN A 38 -15.59 -5.16 -13.84
C ASN A 38 -14.91 -4.17 -14.80
N SER A 39 -15.67 -3.47 -15.65
CA SER A 39 -15.16 -2.46 -16.58
C SER A 39 -15.22 -1.03 -16.04
N THR A 40 -15.83 -0.78 -14.87
CA THR A 40 -15.99 0.58 -14.32
C THR A 40 -14.64 1.24 -14.09
N CYS A 41 -13.67 0.49 -13.56
CA CYS A 41 -12.30 0.94 -13.36
C CYS A 41 -11.35 0.46 -14.45
N SER A 42 -11.85 0.32 -15.69
CA SER A 42 -11.09 -0.09 -16.87
C SER A 42 -10.32 -1.42 -16.76
N GLY A 43 -10.64 -2.27 -15.77
CA GLY A 43 -9.88 -3.47 -15.45
C GLY A 43 -8.53 -3.20 -14.74
N HIS A 44 -8.28 -1.96 -14.34
CA HIS A 44 -7.04 -1.48 -13.73
C HIS A 44 -7.26 -0.94 -12.31
N GLY A 45 -8.38 -1.29 -11.68
CA GLY A 45 -8.71 -0.84 -10.33
C GLY A 45 -9.81 -1.67 -9.69
N VAL A 46 -10.05 -1.41 -8.40
CA VAL A 46 -11.21 -1.92 -7.65
C VAL A 46 -12.28 -0.85 -7.62
N CYS A 47 -13.52 -1.23 -7.90
CA CYS A 47 -14.67 -0.35 -7.86
C CYS A 47 -15.37 -0.48 -6.50
N ASP A 48 -15.73 0.66 -5.90
CA ASP A 48 -16.57 0.76 -4.70
C ASP A 48 -17.72 1.75 -4.96
N ASP A 49 -18.96 1.27 -4.88
CA ASP A 49 -20.19 2.03 -5.01
C ASP A 49 -21.00 2.08 -3.70
N SER A 50 -20.40 1.69 -2.56
CA SER A 50 -21.06 1.68 -1.25
C SER A 50 -21.52 3.07 -0.78
N SER A 51 -20.93 4.14 -1.32
CA SER A 51 -21.33 5.52 -1.08
C SER A 51 -22.53 5.99 -1.91
N GLY A 52 -23.14 5.09 -2.69
CA GLY A 52 -24.15 5.43 -3.69
C GLY A 52 -23.54 5.91 -5.02
N THR A 53 -22.28 6.32 -5.05
CA THR A 53 -21.55 6.66 -6.29
C THR A 53 -20.37 5.70 -6.49
N ALA A 54 -20.26 5.12 -7.69
CA ALA A 54 -19.13 4.29 -8.06
C ALA A 54 -17.82 5.10 -8.10
N THR A 55 -16.83 4.63 -7.36
CA THR A 55 -15.49 5.21 -7.25
C THR A 55 -14.44 4.14 -7.50
N CYS A 56 -13.29 4.54 -8.06
CA CYS A 56 -12.22 3.62 -8.39
C CYS A 56 -10.98 3.83 -7.53
N THR A 57 -10.47 2.75 -6.97
CA THR A 57 -9.10 2.66 -6.44
C THR A 57 -8.24 2.02 -7.51
N CYS A 58 -7.40 2.83 -8.16
CA CYS A 58 -6.56 2.37 -9.27
C CYS A 58 -5.33 1.59 -8.78
N ARG A 59 -4.87 0.65 -9.61
CA ARG A 59 -3.52 0.11 -9.48
C ARG A 59 -2.51 1.24 -9.64
N PRO A 60 -1.37 1.22 -8.95
CA PRO A 60 -0.39 2.30 -8.97
C PRO A 60 0.08 2.74 -10.36
N ASP A 61 0.10 1.83 -11.33
CA ASP A 61 0.53 2.13 -12.70
C ASP A 61 -0.57 2.83 -13.56
N PHE A 62 -1.74 3.10 -12.97
CA PHE A 62 -2.89 3.69 -13.65
C PHE A 62 -3.51 4.83 -12.85
N GLY A 63 -4.01 5.83 -13.56
CA GLY A 63 -4.65 7.02 -13.01
C GLY A 63 -5.93 7.43 -13.72
N GLY A 64 -6.49 8.53 -13.23
CA GLY A 64 -7.82 9.04 -13.63
C GLY A 64 -8.96 8.36 -12.87
N ASP A 65 -10.14 8.98 -12.91
CA ASP A 65 -11.32 8.57 -12.12
C ASP A 65 -11.80 7.14 -12.44
N ASP A 66 -11.47 6.60 -13.62
CA ASP A 66 -11.84 5.27 -14.10
C ASP A 66 -10.64 4.35 -14.37
N CYS A 67 -9.44 4.74 -13.92
CA CYS A 67 -8.17 4.02 -14.12
C CYS A 67 -7.83 3.73 -15.60
N SER A 68 -8.34 4.52 -16.55
CA SER A 68 -8.09 4.33 -17.99
C SER A 68 -6.73 4.87 -18.46
N THR A 69 -6.06 5.69 -17.63
CA THR A 69 -4.81 6.36 -18.01
C THR A 69 -3.61 5.59 -17.47
N ALA A 70 -2.83 4.95 -18.33
CA ALA A 70 -1.56 4.36 -17.93
C ALA A 70 -0.56 5.47 -17.56
N CYS A 71 0.11 5.32 -16.42
CA CYS A 71 1.16 6.24 -16.00
C CYS A 71 2.42 6.09 -16.87
N PRO A 72 3.18 7.19 -17.11
CA PRO A 72 4.48 7.09 -17.76
C PRO A 72 5.46 6.18 -17.01
N ASN A 73 6.47 5.65 -17.70
CA ASN A 73 7.49 4.83 -17.05
C ASN A 73 8.15 5.56 -15.86
N GLY A 74 8.24 4.88 -14.72
CA GLY A 74 8.77 5.44 -13.47
C GLY A 74 7.82 6.42 -12.78
N ARG A 75 6.56 6.50 -13.23
CA ARG A 75 5.49 7.27 -12.58
C ARG A 75 4.39 6.36 -12.06
N ALA A 76 3.80 6.71 -10.92
CA ALA A 76 2.75 5.94 -10.28
C ALA A 76 1.75 6.82 -9.49
N GLY A 77 0.77 6.15 -8.88
CA GLY A 77 -0.33 6.74 -8.11
C GLY A 77 -1.50 7.16 -9.01
N SER A 78 -2.67 7.39 -8.40
CA SER A 78 -3.91 7.73 -9.13
C SER A 78 -3.81 9.02 -9.96
N SER A 79 -2.85 9.90 -9.65
CA SER A 79 -2.53 11.10 -10.42
C SER A 79 -1.34 10.95 -11.37
N CYS A 80 -0.61 9.83 -11.32
CA CYS A 80 0.64 9.60 -12.04
C CYS A 80 1.77 10.62 -11.73
N ASP A 81 1.71 11.32 -10.60
CA ASP A 81 2.69 12.35 -10.24
C ASP A 81 3.87 11.83 -9.42
N PHE A 82 3.73 10.65 -8.79
CA PHE A 82 4.80 10.06 -7.99
C PHE A 82 5.91 9.53 -8.90
N ARG A 83 7.17 9.86 -8.63
CA ARG A 83 8.36 9.34 -9.30
C ARG A 83 9.04 8.29 -8.44
N ILE A 84 9.41 7.16 -9.04
CA ILE A 84 10.21 6.13 -8.35
C ILE A 84 11.61 6.67 -8.01
N ILE A 85 12.06 6.43 -6.79
CA ILE A 85 13.42 6.74 -6.32
C ILE A 85 14.20 5.50 -5.89
N PHE A 86 13.51 4.45 -5.45
CA PHE A 86 14.13 3.15 -5.20
C PHE A 86 13.31 2.03 -5.82
N GLY A 87 14.00 1.05 -6.39
CA GLY A 87 13.44 -0.21 -6.87
C GLY A 87 14.34 -1.35 -6.43
N LEU A 88 13.74 -2.35 -5.77
CA LEU A 88 14.45 -3.47 -5.16
C LEU A 88 13.71 -4.77 -5.48
N ASP A 89 14.32 -5.61 -6.31
CA ASP A 89 13.96 -7.03 -6.40
C ASP A 89 14.53 -7.75 -5.17
N ILE A 90 13.65 -8.11 -4.23
CA ILE A 90 14.06 -8.69 -2.95
C ILE A 90 14.55 -10.13 -3.20
N PRO A 91 15.80 -10.48 -2.84
CA PRO A 91 16.26 -11.86 -2.93
C PRO A 91 15.50 -12.74 -1.95
N VAL A 92 15.61 -14.07 -2.09
CA VAL A 92 15.03 -14.98 -1.09
C VAL A 92 15.90 -15.02 0.16
N ALA A 93 17.20 -15.21 -0.03
CA ALA A 93 18.14 -15.40 1.06
C ALA A 93 18.62 -14.05 1.61
N VAL A 94 18.66 -13.98 2.94
CA VAL A 94 19.29 -12.87 3.64
C VAL A 94 20.80 -12.94 3.45
N THR A 95 21.43 -11.78 3.17
CA THR A 95 22.87 -11.69 2.88
C THR A 95 23.61 -10.64 3.72
N ASN A 96 23.04 -10.20 4.85
CA ASN A 96 23.58 -9.16 5.74
C ASN A 96 23.78 -7.83 5.02
N TRP A 97 22.72 -7.03 4.91
CA TRP A 97 22.87 -5.67 4.42
C TRP A 97 23.24 -4.77 5.59
N ASP A 98 24.53 -4.55 5.82
CA ASP A 98 25.04 -3.66 6.88
C ASP A 98 25.67 -2.38 6.32
N ASP A 99 25.97 -2.34 5.01
CA ASP A 99 26.33 -1.13 4.30
C ASP A 99 25.29 -0.79 3.20
N VAL A 100 25.16 0.50 2.88
CA VAL A 100 24.28 1.00 1.78
C VAL A 100 24.57 0.29 0.44
N GLY A 101 25.81 -0.13 0.22
CA GLY A 101 26.24 -0.81 -1.00
C GLY A 101 25.81 -2.28 -1.11
N ASP A 102 25.33 -2.88 -0.03
CA ASP A 102 24.89 -4.29 -0.02
C ASP A 102 23.47 -4.46 -0.55
N VAL A 103 22.66 -3.41 -0.44
CA VAL A 103 21.28 -3.42 -0.92
C VAL A 103 21.27 -3.45 -2.45
N PRO A 104 20.73 -4.49 -3.08
CA PRO A 104 20.83 -4.68 -4.53
C PRO A 104 19.74 -3.90 -5.28
N TYR A 105 19.72 -2.57 -5.13
CA TYR A 105 18.80 -1.71 -5.86
C TYR A 105 19.03 -1.80 -7.38
N ASP A 106 17.98 -2.06 -8.15
CA ASP A 106 17.99 -1.89 -9.61
C ASP A 106 17.70 -0.44 -10.03
N ILE A 107 17.07 0.32 -9.13
CA ILE A 107 16.84 1.76 -9.26
C ILE A 107 17.27 2.43 -7.94
N ASP A 108 18.17 3.41 -8.05
CA ASP A 108 18.49 4.37 -6.99
C ASP A 108 18.64 5.76 -7.65
N ASP A 109 17.63 6.59 -7.45
CA ASP A 109 17.54 7.97 -7.96
C ASP A 109 17.29 8.97 -6.82
N ALA A 110 17.52 8.55 -5.57
CA ALA A 110 17.23 9.35 -4.38
C ALA A 110 18.09 10.61 -4.30
N ALA A 111 19.36 10.52 -4.72
CA ALA A 111 20.29 11.65 -4.74
C ALA A 111 19.86 12.79 -5.70
N ASN A 112 18.94 12.52 -6.63
CA ASN A 112 18.39 13.52 -7.56
C ASN A 112 17.09 14.16 -7.06
N ALA A 113 16.56 13.74 -5.90
CA ALA A 113 15.42 14.40 -5.29
C ALA A 113 15.80 15.81 -4.83
N THR A 114 15.02 16.82 -5.24
CA THR A 114 15.26 18.22 -4.86
C THR A 114 14.30 18.73 -3.79
N GLY A 115 13.29 17.93 -3.46
CA GLY A 115 12.24 18.19 -2.48
C GLY A 115 10.99 17.38 -2.84
N PHE A 116 10.19 17.04 -1.84
CA PHE A 116 8.97 16.25 -2.02
C PHE A 116 7.94 16.60 -0.96
N ASP A 117 6.66 16.44 -1.31
CA ASP A 117 5.53 16.74 -0.43
C ASP A 117 4.69 15.51 -0.10
N ARG A 118 4.96 14.36 -0.74
CA ARG A 118 4.42 13.03 -0.41
C ARG A 118 5.46 11.95 -0.67
N VAL A 119 5.35 10.85 0.06
CA VAL A 119 6.12 9.62 -0.15
C VAL A 119 5.17 8.44 -0.32
N ALA A 120 5.59 7.41 -1.04
CA ALA A 120 4.82 6.18 -1.16
C ALA A 120 5.69 4.94 -1.23
N TYR A 121 5.17 3.85 -0.70
CA TYR A 121 5.77 2.52 -0.74
C TYR A 121 4.84 1.58 -1.48
N ARG A 122 5.42 0.75 -2.36
CA ARG A 122 4.73 -0.30 -3.09
C ARG A 122 5.42 -1.62 -2.84
N LEU A 123 4.68 -2.63 -2.37
CA LEU A 123 5.16 -4.01 -2.27
C LEU A 123 4.35 -4.88 -3.21
N ILE A 124 5.05 -5.64 -4.06
CA ILE A 124 4.49 -6.59 -5.02
C ILE A 124 4.95 -7.99 -4.63
N LEU A 125 3.99 -8.87 -4.36
CA LEU A 125 4.20 -10.27 -4.03
C LEU A 125 3.34 -11.13 -4.99
N ASP A 126 3.99 -11.67 -6.03
CA ASP A 126 3.31 -12.36 -7.14
C ASP A 126 2.19 -11.55 -7.81
N ASP A 127 0.92 -11.97 -7.65
CA ASP A 127 -0.26 -11.28 -8.18
C ASP A 127 -0.90 -10.30 -7.18
N GLU A 128 -0.40 -10.28 -5.94
CA GLU A 128 -0.81 -9.35 -4.90
C GLU A 128 0.09 -8.12 -4.85
N GLU A 129 -0.50 -7.00 -4.45
CA GLU A 129 0.16 -5.70 -4.46
C GLU A 129 -0.49 -4.76 -3.44
N VAL A 130 0.32 -3.97 -2.76
CA VAL A 130 -0.15 -2.85 -1.93
C VAL A 130 0.65 -1.59 -2.25
N TRP A 131 -0.05 -0.47 -2.24
CA TRP A 131 0.48 0.88 -2.33
C TRP A 131 0.00 1.67 -1.13
N VAL A 132 0.94 2.26 -0.39
CA VAL A 132 0.65 3.20 0.70
C VAL A 132 1.36 4.52 0.40
N GLU A 133 0.58 5.60 0.30
CA GLU A 133 1.11 6.96 0.19
C GLU A 133 0.80 7.75 1.47
N LEU A 134 1.70 8.63 1.90
CA LEU A 134 1.61 9.35 3.17
C LEU A 134 2.36 10.70 3.11
N ASP A 135 2.23 11.52 4.15
CA ASP A 135 3.08 12.70 4.29
C ASP A 135 4.55 12.29 4.55
N PRO A 136 5.55 13.08 4.12
CA PRO A 136 6.95 12.80 4.38
C PRO A 136 7.29 12.75 5.87
N PHE A 137 7.91 11.66 6.33
CA PHE A 137 8.46 11.55 7.69
C PHE A 137 9.94 11.94 7.80
N THR A 138 10.59 12.17 6.66
CA THR A 138 11.93 12.74 6.53
C THR A 138 11.96 13.71 5.35
N VAL A 139 12.97 14.57 5.32
CA VAL A 139 13.26 15.47 4.19
C VAL A 139 14.43 14.97 3.34
N ASP A 140 15.15 13.95 3.80
CA ASP A 140 16.25 13.33 3.06
C ASP A 140 15.70 12.13 2.27
N ALA A 141 15.68 12.24 0.94
CA ALA A 141 15.18 11.15 0.10
C ALA A 141 16.04 9.88 0.21
N THR A 142 17.30 9.98 0.63
CA THR A 142 18.19 8.82 0.81
C THR A 142 17.82 7.98 2.03
N GLU A 143 17.06 8.54 2.98
CA GLU A 143 16.54 7.84 4.16
C GLU A 143 15.22 7.10 3.88
N LEU A 144 14.59 7.29 2.70
CA LEU A 144 13.31 6.64 2.36
C LEU A 144 13.45 5.18 1.91
N GLY A 145 14.66 4.72 1.61
CA GLY A 145 14.96 3.36 1.19
C GLY A 145 15.02 2.37 2.36
N MET A 146 15.93 1.40 2.26
CA MET A 146 16.26 0.47 3.33
C MET A 146 17.03 1.25 4.42
N PRO A 147 16.62 1.20 5.70
CA PRO A 147 17.10 2.10 6.73
C PRO A 147 18.45 1.62 7.31
N MET A 148 19.54 1.88 6.59
CA MET A 148 20.92 1.61 7.04
C MET A 148 21.31 2.61 8.14
N ASP A 149 21.61 2.13 9.34
CA ASP A 149 22.04 2.96 10.49
C ASP A 149 21.09 4.12 10.87
N VAL A 150 19.87 4.12 10.32
CA VAL A 150 18.82 5.12 10.59
C VAL A 150 17.64 4.42 11.24
N VAL A 151 16.98 5.12 12.16
CA VAL A 151 15.78 4.64 12.82
C VAL A 151 14.64 5.60 12.50
N HIS A 152 13.60 5.09 11.86
CA HIS A 152 12.29 5.71 11.80
C HIS A 152 11.31 4.85 12.59
N ASP A 153 11.07 5.26 13.83
CA ASP A 153 10.01 4.78 14.71
C ASP A 153 9.20 6.02 15.12
N LEU A 154 8.20 6.34 14.31
CA LEU A 154 7.49 7.61 14.41
C LEU A 154 6.09 7.55 13.76
N PRO A 155 5.16 8.40 14.21
CA PRO A 155 3.83 8.48 13.63
C PRO A 155 3.84 9.12 12.24
N ILE A 156 3.03 8.57 11.34
CA ILE A 156 2.78 9.11 10.00
C ILE A 156 1.34 9.64 9.90
N THR A 157 1.13 10.57 8.97
CA THR A 157 -0.17 11.22 8.77
C THR A 157 -0.61 11.17 7.31
N ASN A 158 -1.91 11.39 7.12
CA ASN A 158 -2.51 11.60 5.79
C ASN A 158 -2.25 10.43 4.83
N ALA A 159 -2.29 9.20 5.35
CA ALA A 159 -1.95 8.01 4.61
C ALA A 159 -3.17 7.38 3.94
N THR A 160 -3.06 7.01 2.66
CA THR A 160 -4.08 6.26 1.92
C THR A 160 -3.49 4.96 1.42
N VAL A 161 -4.32 3.91 1.34
CA VAL A 161 -3.87 2.57 0.93
C VAL A 161 -4.71 2.08 -0.24
N ALA A 162 -4.05 1.80 -1.36
CA ALA A 162 -4.61 1.04 -2.47
C ALA A 162 -4.07 -0.39 -2.38
N SER A 163 -4.95 -1.36 -2.17
CA SER A 163 -4.55 -2.77 -2.04
C SER A 163 -5.28 -3.65 -3.05
N PHE A 164 -4.53 -4.58 -3.62
CA PHE A 164 -4.98 -5.63 -4.52
C PHE A 164 -4.64 -7.01 -3.97
N SER A 165 -4.37 -7.10 -2.66
CA SER A 165 -4.23 -8.34 -1.91
C SER A 165 -5.57 -8.75 -1.31
N SER A 166 -5.83 -10.05 -1.26
CA SER A 166 -6.99 -10.60 -0.55
C SER A 166 -6.89 -10.45 0.98
N ASN A 167 -5.68 -10.23 1.49
CA ASN A 167 -5.37 -10.13 2.90
C ASN A 167 -5.40 -8.70 3.45
N GLN A 168 -5.49 -7.69 2.57
CA GLN A 168 -5.49 -6.27 2.95
C GLN A 168 -6.55 -5.50 2.17
N ALA A 169 -7.51 -4.92 2.88
CA ALA A 169 -8.49 -4.02 2.26
C ALA A 169 -7.86 -2.66 1.92
N ALA A 170 -8.42 -1.98 0.90
CA ALA A 170 -8.07 -0.58 0.64
C ALA A 170 -8.53 0.33 1.77
N ILE A 171 -7.81 1.43 1.98
CA ILE A 171 -8.15 2.50 2.92
C ILE A 171 -8.31 3.77 2.10
N SER A 172 -9.57 4.15 1.86
CA SER A 172 -9.98 5.22 0.95
C SER A 172 -9.98 6.61 1.60
N VAL A 173 -9.78 6.70 2.91
CA VAL A 173 -9.68 7.97 3.64
C VAL A 173 -8.29 8.13 4.24
N PRO A 174 -7.67 9.32 4.12
CA PRO A 174 -6.42 9.60 4.79
C PRO A 174 -6.51 9.28 6.27
N SER A 175 -5.59 8.46 6.73
CA SER A 175 -5.54 7.94 8.09
C SER A 175 -4.14 8.11 8.67
N ASP A 176 -4.04 8.10 9.99
CA ASP A 176 -2.76 8.15 10.68
C ASP A 176 -2.29 6.73 11.03
N GLY A 177 -1.00 6.59 11.28
CA GLY A 177 -0.37 5.32 11.62
C GLY A 177 1.07 5.52 12.09
N ASN A 178 1.93 4.53 11.87
CA ASN A 178 3.35 4.60 12.17
C ASN A 178 4.18 3.85 11.13
N VAL A 179 5.46 4.23 11.08
CA VAL A 179 6.49 3.46 10.40
C VAL A 179 7.42 2.87 11.45
N GLU A 180 7.84 1.64 11.21
CA GLU A 180 8.83 0.91 11.99
C GLU A 180 9.92 0.45 11.02
N MET A 181 11.00 1.22 10.98
CA MET A 181 12.08 1.07 10.00
C MET A 181 13.43 1.26 10.68
N TRP A 182 14.20 0.16 10.79
CA TRP A 182 15.54 0.16 11.40
C TRP A 182 16.32 -1.10 11.02
N SER A 183 17.63 -1.12 11.27
CA SER A 183 18.51 -2.30 11.12
C SER A 183 18.67 -3.15 12.39
N SER A 184 18.28 -2.61 13.55
CA SER A 184 18.46 -3.19 14.88
C SER A 184 17.74 -4.54 15.11
N CYS A 185 18.14 -5.27 16.16
CA CYS A 185 17.30 -6.33 16.70
C CYS A 185 16.14 -5.71 17.49
N TYR A 186 14.98 -6.34 17.47
CA TYR A 186 13.79 -5.88 18.19
C TYR A 186 13.08 -7.01 18.93
N SER A 187 12.16 -6.64 19.81
CA SER A 187 11.25 -7.54 20.52
C SER A 187 9.83 -7.02 20.40
N ALA A 188 8.87 -7.93 20.55
CA ALA A 188 7.47 -7.59 20.71
C ALA A 188 7.27 -6.44 21.71
N GLY A 189 6.35 -5.56 21.36
CA GLY A 189 5.97 -4.39 22.15
C GLY A 189 5.31 -4.69 23.50
N PRO A 190 4.69 -3.67 24.14
CA PRO A 190 4.03 -3.78 25.44
C PRO A 190 2.93 -4.84 25.52
N ASN A 191 2.33 -5.19 24.39
CA ASN A 191 1.28 -6.21 24.28
C ASN A 191 1.85 -7.65 24.19
N GLY A 192 3.17 -7.80 24.00
CA GLY A 192 3.85 -9.09 23.87
C GLY A 192 3.63 -9.80 22.53
N VAL A 193 3.20 -9.07 21.50
CA VAL A 193 3.00 -9.50 20.11
C VAL A 193 3.95 -8.67 19.23
N TYR A 194 4.49 -9.27 18.17
CA TYR A 194 5.23 -8.52 17.15
C TYR A 194 4.22 -7.89 16.19
N ASP A 195 3.99 -6.58 16.32
CA ASP A 195 2.97 -5.88 15.55
C ASP A 195 3.33 -4.45 15.15
N TYR A 196 2.64 -3.43 15.65
CA TYR A 196 2.78 -2.02 15.26
C TYR A 196 3.50 -1.19 16.34
N ASP A 197 3.82 -1.81 17.48
CA ASP A 197 4.45 -1.17 18.63
C ASP A 197 5.71 -1.92 19.13
N ASP A 198 6.50 -2.45 18.20
CA ASP A 198 7.69 -3.24 18.49
C ASP A 198 8.87 -2.40 19.00
N ASP A 199 9.60 -2.96 19.97
CA ASP A 199 10.66 -2.26 20.67
C ASP A 199 12.05 -2.65 20.12
N ILE A 200 12.82 -1.66 19.68
CA ILE A 200 14.26 -1.85 19.42
C ILE A 200 14.94 -2.27 20.73
N THR A 201 15.64 -3.40 20.71
CA THR A 201 16.29 -3.96 21.90
C THR A 201 17.79 -3.72 21.94
N SER A 202 18.49 -3.94 20.82
CA SER A 202 19.94 -3.85 20.77
C SER A 202 20.49 -3.94 19.35
N GLY A 203 21.77 -3.54 19.21
CA GLY A 203 22.52 -3.64 17.97
C GLY A 203 22.13 -2.58 16.94
N THR A 204 23.05 -2.29 16.04
CA THR A 204 22.73 -1.94 14.66
C THR A 204 23.01 -3.18 13.83
N ASP A 205 22.36 -3.26 12.68
CA ASP A 205 22.66 -4.24 11.63
C ASP A 205 22.53 -5.69 12.11
N CYS A 206 21.34 -6.04 12.58
CA CYS A 206 21.07 -7.30 13.28
C CYS A 206 19.91 -8.10 12.70
N TYR A 207 18.72 -7.51 12.63
CA TYR A 207 17.53 -8.20 12.13
C TYR A 207 16.86 -7.28 11.14
N GLY A 208 16.44 -6.12 11.64
CA GLY A 208 15.88 -5.03 10.87
C GLY A 208 14.48 -5.31 10.34
N CYS A 209 13.72 -4.24 10.20
CA CYS A 209 12.41 -4.24 9.56
C CYS A 209 12.22 -2.98 8.71
N VAL A 210 11.30 -3.08 7.76
CA VAL A 210 10.69 -1.97 7.02
C VAL A 210 9.20 -2.26 7.03
N GLN A 211 8.48 -1.58 7.92
CA GLN A 211 7.07 -1.80 8.16
C GLN A 211 6.31 -0.48 8.13
N VAL A 212 5.10 -0.54 7.57
CA VAL A 212 4.17 0.60 7.53
C VAL A 212 2.84 0.13 8.09
N HIS A 213 2.31 0.88 9.06
CA HIS A 213 1.06 0.57 9.75
C HIS A 213 0.05 1.70 9.58
N ILE A 214 -1.23 1.35 9.54
CA ILE A 214 -2.35 2.31 9.62
C ILE A 214 -3.21 1.95 10.82
N GLY A 215 -3.34 2.88 11.76
CA GLY A 215 -3.79 2.53 13.11
C GLY A 215 -2.90 1.44 13.72
N MET A 216 -3.47 0.26 13.97
CA MET A 216 -2.75 -0.92 14.51
C MET A 216 -2.56 -2.03 13.46
N GLN A 217 -2.88 -1.76 12.19
CA GLN A 217 -2.83 -2.77 11.13
C GLN A 217 -1.53 -2.64 10.33
N PRO A 218 -0.71 -3.72 10.25
CA PRO A 218 0.35 -3.79 9.26
C PRO A 218 -0.24 -3.68 7.86
N ILE A 219 0.36 -2.85 7.01
CA ILE A 219 0.01 -2.71 5.59
C ILE A 219 1.06 -3.39 4.71
N LEU A 220 2.32 -3.16 5.06
CA LEU A 220 3.50 -3.68 4.38
C LEU A 220 4.50 -4.10 5.43
N SER A 221 5.10 -5.27 5.26
CA SER A 221 6.14 -5.77 6.15
C SER A 221 7.28 -6.38 5.35
N PHE A 222 8.51 -5.95 5.63
CA PHE A 222 9.74 -6.54 5.15
C PHE A 222 10.76 -6.62 6.28
N ASN A 223 10.95 -7.83 6.81
CA ASN A 223 11.79 -8.05 7.99
C ASN A 223 13.01 -8.91 7.68
N ARG A 224 13.90 -8.96 8.66
CA ARG A 224 15.11 -9.79 8.65
C ARG A 224 16.07 -9.44 7.51
N TRP A 225 16.01 -8.21 7.02
CA TRP A 225 16.84 -7.78 5.90
C TRP A 225 18.30 -7.57 6.28
N SER A 226 18.57 -7.29 7.55
CA SER A 226 19.90 -7.00 8.08
C SER A 226 20.58 -8.19 8.78
N ASP A 227 19.92 -9.35 8.87
CA ASP A 227 20.49 -10.54 9.51
C ASP A 227 21.60 -11.17 8.66
N SER A 228 22.38 -12.04 9.28
CA SER A 228 23.51 -12.75 8.67
C SER A 228 23.13 -13.98 7.85
N SER A 229 21.91 -14.51 8.04
CA SER A 229 21.43 -15.72 7.35
C SER A 229 19.93 -15.91 7.48
N GLY A 230 19.35 -16.74 6.62
CA GLY A 230 17.94 -17.10 6.65
C GLY A 230 17.22 -16.70 5.37
N THR A 231 15.90 -16.58 5.48
CA THR A 231 15.02 -16.13 4.41
C THR A 231 14.37 -14.81 4.83
N HIS A 232 14.25 -13.87 3.91
CA HIS A 232 13.53 -12.61 4.16
C HIS A 232 12.05 -12.88 4.50
N GLU A 233 11.43 -11.96 5.21
CA GLU A 233 10.07 -12.12 5.74
C GLU A 233 9.21 -10.99 5.18
N LEU A 234 8.17 -11.35 4.44
CA LEU A 234 7.43 -10.43 3.58
C LEU A 234 5.93 -10.58 3.80
N GLY A 235 5.23 -9.45 3.82
CA GLY A 235 3.80 -9.42 4.09
C GLY A 235 3.07 -8.23 3.50
N ILE A 236 1.84 -8.48 3.04
CA ILE A 236 0.84 -7.46 2.72
C ILE A 236 -0.34 -7.66 3.67
N GLY A 237 -0.66 -6.63 4.45
CA GLY A 237 -1.65 -6.72 5.52
C GLY A 237 -1.16 -7.48 6.76
N PRO A 238 -2.06 -7.79 7.72
CA PRO A 238 -1.73 -8.60 8.89
C PRO A 238 -1.53 -10.07 8.52
N SER A 239 -0.49 -10.73 9.03
CA SER A 239 -0.24 -12.14 8.74
C SER A 239 -1.43 -13.03 9.15
N PRO A 240 -1.87 -13.95 8.27
CA PRO A 240 -2.89 -14.94 8.62
C PRO A 240 -2.45 -15.94 9.70
N THR A 241 -1.14 -16.09 9.90
CA THR A 241 -0.53 -17.03 10.86
C THR A 241 0.68 -16.42 11.55
N GLY A 242 0.94 -16.79 12.80
CA GLY A 242 2.12 -16.28 13.51
C GLY A 242 1.94 -14.83 13.97
N ASN A 243 2.97 -14.01 13.77
CA ASN A 243 2.98 -12.61 14.18
C ASN A 243 2.33 -11.70 13.13
N PRO A 244 1.47 -10.74 13.53
CA PRO A 244 0.79 -9.83 12.60
C PRO A 244 1.70 -9.15 11.57
N ASP A 245 2.91 -8.76 11.95
CA ASP A 245 3.88 -8.03 11.13
C ASP A 245 4.84 -8.96 10.33
N TYR A 246 4.54 -10.26 10.27
CA TYR A 246 5.37 -11.30 9.63
C TYR A 246 6.74 -11.56 10.27
N THR A 247 7.02 -11.03 11.46
CA THR A 247 8.27 -11.34 12.16
C THR A 247 8.41 -12.85 12.43
N PHE A 248 9.55 -13.42 12.05
CA PHE A 248 9.92 -14.85 12.09
C PHE A 248 9.23 -15.76 11.07
N GLU A 249 8.58 -15.22 10.03
CA GLU A 249 7.83 -16.04 9.06
C GLU A 249 8.73 -16.78 8.05
N GLU A 250 9.92 -16.26 7.71
CA GLU A 250 10.88 -16.84 6.76
C GLU A 250 10.27 -17.25 5.38
N ASN A 251 9.36 -16.43 4.83
CA ASN A 251 8.49 -16.81 3.70
C ASN A 251 8.86 -16.24 2.33
N ALA A 252 9.98 -15.52 2.15
CA ALA A 252 10.31 -14.96 0.83
C ALA A 252 10.45 -16.02 -0.29
N ASN A 253 10.73 -17.29 0.03
CA ASN A 253 10.75 -18.39 -0.94
C ASN A 253 9.35 -18.84 -1.42
N ASP A 254 8.28 -18.39 -0.77
CA ASP A 254 6.91 -18.74 -1.16
C ASP A 254 6.43 -17.90 -2.35
N TYR A 255 7.07 -16.75 -2.57
CA TYR A 255 6.79 -15.86 -3.68
C TYR A 255 7.72 -16.13 -4.85
N THR A 256 7.27 -15.89 -6.09
CA THR A 256 8.16 -15.84 -7.26
C THR A 256 8.67 -14.41 -7.47
N THR A 257 7.76 -13.44 -7.43
CA THR A 257 8.00 -12.01 -7.52
C THR A 257 7.99 -11.40 -6.13
N ARG A 258 9.02 -10.64 -5.80
CA ARG A 258 9.12 -9.84 -4.56
C ARG A 258 9.76 -8.52 -4.93
N ARG A 259 8.99 -7.44 -4.90
CA ARG A 259 9.52 -6.14 -5.28
C ARG A 259 9.04 -5.07 -4.33
N LEU A 260 10.00 -4.37 -3.73
CA LEU A 260 9.75 -3.14 -2.99
C LEU A 260 10.13 -1.96 -3.87
N GLU A 261 9.24 -1.00 -3.99
CA GLU A 261 9.49 0.26 -4.68
C GLU A 261 9.13 1.43 -3.75
N VAL A 262 9.92 2.49 -3.86
CA VAL A 262 9.73 3.73 -3.09
C VAL A 262 9.60 4.89 -4.05
N TYR A 263 8.61 5.73 -3.81
CA TYR A 263 8.27 6.86 -4.67
C TYR A 263 8.17 8.15 -3.87
N ILE A 264 8.39 9.27 -4.56
CA ILE A 264 8.14 10.61 -4.03
C ILE A 264 7.26 11.41 -5.00
N ARG A 265 6.47 12.33 -4.47
CA ARG A 265 5.82 13.37 -5.27
C ARG A 265 6.56 14.68 -5.10
N GLU A 266 7.04 15.22 -6.22
CA GLU A 266 7.67 16.53 -6.26
C GLU A 266 6.57 17.61 -6.39
N PRO A 267 6.66 18.74 -5.68
CA PRO A 267 5.64 19.79 -5.67
C PRO A 267 5.52 20.61 -6.97
#